data_AF-A0AAV3FSZ2-F1
#
_entry.id   AF-A0AAV3FSZ2-F1
#
_cell.length_a   1.000
_cell.length_b   1.000
_cell.length_c   1.000
_cell.angle_alpha   90.00
_cell.angle_beta   90.00
_cell.angle_gamma   90.00
#
_symmetry.space_group_name_H-M   'P 1'
#
loop_
_entity.id
_entity.type
_entity.pdbx_description
1 polymer ?
#
loop_
_entity_poly.entity_id
_entity_poly.type
_entity_poly.pdbx_seq_one_letter_code
_entity_poly.pdbx_strand_id
1 'polypeptide(L)'
;MVDDVLPKLLKSVQQDFEKHFGKSDVVAKAFAELQAKKATYKTVNEFAIEVGQLLSLALTGSVTSDKLPDGKMYYNIAKRLLDETLGRNYELISGYAGDVQHILNEQSKINVKVQRPQLNQDKIDGLINRLDSEPVFDDVKWLFGEPIVNFSQSIVDDCIRVNADFHAKAGMKPTIERISTGKCCDWCDRLAGKYIYHEEPPNFYRRHQHCQCIIDYHPKNGKRQNSWSKKWSKETTDVLERRKQINIDIRDNNRKSDIKEYKEIVSILGTKAPISLAKFQDLKYNDVVRYERLKDKVFVHQKIKSGEWGTKINPDKQLPHMESTHANGKSYLYETVDPQALFNNYHGTGILEKDRYGRPTNKEIINLDSPVGVNASDGTEALAIKIHHSKSRTHIVPKKGDQ
;
A
#
# COMPACT_ATOMS: atom_id res chain seq x y z
N MET A 1 -28.46 46.65 1.95
CA MET A 1 -27.39 45.83 2.56
C MET A 1 -27.96 44.44 2.73
N VAL A 2 -27.42 43.46 2.01
CA VAL A 2 -27.75 42.05 2.25
C VAL A 2 -27.07 41.67 3.56
N ASP A 3 -27.85 41.26 4.56
CA ASP A 3 -27.34 40.88 5.88
C ASP A 3 -26.41 39.66 5.71
N ASP A 4 -25.14 39.73 6.16
CA ASP A 4 -24.22 38.59 6.07
C ASP A 4 -24.76 37.48 6.98
N VAL A 5 -25.29 36.42 6.37
CA VAL A 5 -25.89 35.28 7.10
C VAL A 5 -24.84 34.41 7.79
N LEU A 6 -23.58 34.48 7.36
CA LEU A 6 -22.54 33.54 7.78
C LEU A 6 -22.20 33.59 9.28
N PRO A 7 -22.02 34.76 9.94
CA PRO A 7 -21.69 34.80 11.36
C PRO A 7 -22.75 34.12 12.24
N LYS A 8 -24.03 34.24 11.86
CA LYS A 8 -25.15 33.58 12.56
C LYS A 8 -25.10 32.05 12.32
N LEU A 9 -24.84 31.62 11.09
CA LEU A 9 -24.71 30.20 10.74
C LEU A 9 -23.53 29.54 11.47
N LEU A 10 -22.35 30.15 11.45
CA LEU A 10 -21.15 29.64 12.13
C LEU A 10 -21.38 29.49 13.64
N LYS A 11 -22.01 30.49 14.26
CA LYS A 11 -22.35 30.42 15.68
C LYS A 11 -23.32 29.28 15.99
N SER A 12 -24.35 29.08 15.15
CA SER A 12 -25.31 27.99 15.29
C SER A 12 -24.63 26.63 15.16
N VAL A 13 -23.83 26.43 14.11
CA VAL A 13 -23.07 25.18 13.88
C VAL A 13 -22.14 24.89 15.06
N GLN A 14 -21.42 25.91 15.54
CA GLN A 14 -20.51 25.76 16.68
C GLN A 14 -21.26 25.32 17.94
N GLN A 15 -22.36 26.00 18.28
CA GLN A 15 -23.14 25.70 19.48
C GLN A 15 -23.75 24.30 19.44
N ASP A 16 -24.30 23.90 18.30
CA ASP A 16 -24.87 22.56 18.12
C ASP A 16 -23.77 21.49 18.20
N PHE A 17 -22.63 21.71 17.53
CA PHE A 17 -21.49 20.80 17.59
C PHE A 17 -20.99 20.63 19.02
N GLU A 18 -20.72 21.72 19.76
CA GLU A 18 -20.23 21.68 21.14
C GLU A 18 -21.22 20.97 22.08
N LYS A 19 -22.52 21.24 21.91
CA LYS A 19 -23.58 20.61 22.69
C LYS A 19 -23.64 19.10 22.46
N HIS A 20 -23.51 18.63 21.22
CA HIS A 20 -23.51 17.21 20.92
C HIS A 20 -22.20 16.54 21.32
N PHE A 21 -21.07 17.20 21.07
CA PHE A 21 -19.73 16.72 21.44
C PHE A 21 -19.61 16.50 22.96
N GLY A 22 -20.09 17.44 23.78
CA GLY A 22 -20.08 17.31 25.24
C GLY A 22 -20.99 16.21 25.80
N LYS A 23 -21.89 15.64 24.98
CA LYS A 23 -22.82 14.57 25.37
C LYS A 23 -22.47 13.21 24.76
N SER A 24 -21.45 13.13 23.90
CA SER A 24 -21.12 11.90 23.20
C SER A 24 -20.34 10.94 24.11
N ASP A 25 -20.94 9.77 24.37
CA ASP A 25 -20.30 8.69 25.11
C ASP A 25 -19.04 8.17 24.40
N VAL A 26 -19.03 8.18 23.06
CA VAL A 26 -17.88 7.75 22.25
C VAL A 26 -16.71 8.71 22.44
N VAL A 27 -16.96 10.03 22.42
CA VAL A 27 -15.96 11.06 22.71
C VAL A 27 -15.41 10.90 24.13
N ALA A 28 -16.29 10.76 25.14
CA ALA A 28 -15.89 10.57 26.52
C ALA A 28 -15.02 9.32 26.71
N LYS A 29 -15.42 8.20 26.09
CA LYS A 29 -14.66 6.95 26.11
C LYS A 29 -13.29 7.10 25.44
N ALA A 30 -13.20 7.80 24.30
CA ALA A 30 -11.95 8.03 23.60
C ALA A 30 -10.94 8.80 24.48
N PHE A 31 -11.37 9.83 25.19
CA PHE A 31 -10.50 10.55 26.13
C PHE A 31 -10.13 9.72 27.37
N ALA A 32 -11.05 8.88 27.88
CA ALA A 32 -10.73 7.96 28.97
C ALA A 32 -9.67 6.92 28.56
N GLU A 33 -9.75 6.36 27.35
CA GLU A 33 -8.74 5.45 26.81
C GLU A 33 -7.39 6.14 26.59
N LEU A 34 -7.40 7.41 26.17
CA LEU A 34 -6.20 8.23 26.03
C LEU A 34 -5.51 8.41 27.39
N GLN A 35 -6.25 8.81 28.43
CA GLN A 35 -5.74 8.98 29.79
C GLN A 35 -5.21 7.67 30.37
N ALA A 36 -5.88 6.55 30.10
CA ALA A 36 -5.45 5.22 30.54
C ALA A 36 -4.24 4.69 29.74
N LYS A 37 -3.70 5.45 28.77
CA LYS A 37 -2.64 5.03 27.84
C LYS A 37 -2.98 3.75 27.07
N LYS A 38 -4.27 3.51 26.79
CA LYS A 38 -4.77 2.34 26.04
C LYS A 38 -5.28 2.69 24.64
N ALA A 39 -5.39 3.98 24.33
CA ALA A 39 -5.82 4.44 23.02
C ALA A 39 -4.89 3.97 21.90
N THR A 40 -5.47 3.61 20.77
CA THR A 40 -4.79 3.16 19.54
C THR A 40 -5.34 3.92 18.33
N TYR A 41 -4.81 3.68 17.14
CA TYR A 41 -5.37 4.30 15.93
C TYR A 41 -6.79 3.81 15.62
N LYS A 42 -7.18 2.64 16.16
CA LYS A 42 -8.60 2.24 16.20
C LYS A 42 -9.46 3.25 16.98
N THR A 43 -9.04 3.62 18.20
CA THR A 43 -9.73 4.63 19.01
C THR A 43 -9.77 5.98 18.29
N VAL A 44 -8.67 6.38 17.62
CA VAL A 44 -8.61 7.62 16.82
C VAL A 44 -9.61 7.60 15.67
N ASN A 45 -9.76 6.48 14.96
CA ASN A 45 -10.72 6.37 13.86
C ASN A 45 -12.17 6.38 14.37
N GLU A 46 -12.47 5.67 15.47
CA GLU A 46 -13.79 5.72 16.11
C GLU A 46 -14.14 7.16 16.54
N PHE A 47 -13.19 7.86 17.14
CA PHE A 47 -13.31 9.28 17.49
C PHE A 47 -13.54 10.16 16.25
N ALA A 48 -12.78 9.96 15.17
CA ALA A 48 -12.93 10.74 13.94
C ALA A 48 -14.27 10.53 13.25
N ILE A 49 -14.79 9.29 13.25
CA ILE A 49 -16.14 8.99 12.73
C ILE A 49 -17.19 9.74 13.53
N GLU A 50 -17.13 9.63 14.86
CA GLU A 50 -18.07 10.31 15.76
C GLU A 50 -18.03 11.82 15.56
N VAL A 51 -16.85 12.44 15.63
CA VAL A 51 -16.68 13.89 15.43
C VAL A 51 -17.20 14.32 14.05
N GLY A 52 -16.94 13.55 13.00
CA GLY A 52 -17.48 13.81 11.67
C GLY A 52 -19.00 13.74 11.61
N GLN A 53 -19.62 12.76 12.29
CA GLN A 53 -21.08 12.63 12.37
C GLN A 53 -21.72 13.77 13.17
N LEU A 54 -21.08 14.18 14.27
CA LEU A 54 -21.55 15.32 15.08
C LEU A 54 -21.47 16.64 14.29
N LEU A 55 -20.38 16.86 13.56
CA LEU A 55 -20.24 18.03 12.69
C LEU A 55 -21.25 18.00 11.54
N SER A 56 -21.44 16.83 10.93
CA SER A 56 -22.46 16.61 9.90
C SER A 56 -23.86 16.96 10.40
N LEU A 57 -24.23 16.51 11.60
CA LEU A 57 -25.49 16.82 12.25
C LEU A 57 -25.64 18.33 12.50
N ALA A 58 -24.59 18.98 13.03
CA ALA A 58 -24.61 20.41 13.28
C ALA A 58 -24.75 21.23 11.99
N LEU A 59 -24.02 20.86 10.93
CA LEU A 59 -24.12 21.51 9.61
C LEU A 59 -25.50 21.34 8.99
N THR A 60 -26.03 20.10 8.96
CA THR A 60 -27.34 19.80 8.36
C THR A 60 -28.53 20.37 9.12
N GLY A 61 -28.41 20.55 10.44
CA GLY A 61 -29.42 21.19 11.27
C GLY A 61 -29.37 22.73 11.25
N SER A 62 -28.17 23.30 11.17
CA SER A 62 -28.00 24.75 11.20
C SER A 62 -28.13 25.41 9.83
N VAL A 63 -27.68 24.76 8.76
CA VAL A 63 -27.68 25.30 7.40
C VAL A 63 -28.85 24.74 6.60
N THR A 64 -29.78 25.61 6.24
CA THR A 64 -31.01 25.28 5.50
C THR A 64 -31.25 26.31 4.41
N SER A 65 -31.96 25.93 3.33
CA SER A 65 -32.20 26.80 2.17
C SER A 65 -32.85 28.14 2.56
N ASP A 66 -33.76 28.16 3.53
CA ASP A 66 -34.41 29.38 4.04
C ASP A 66 -33.47 30.37 4.73
N LYS A 67 -32.30 29.90 5.21
CA LYS A 67 -31.28 30.73 5.86
C LYS A 67 -30.18 31.19 4.89
N LEU A 68 -30.26 30.78 3.63
CA LEU A 68 -29.30 31.11 2.59
C LEU A 68 -29.90 32.17 1.64
N PRO A 69 -29.07 33.05 1.04
CA PRO A 69 -29.57 34.01 0.08
C PRO A 69 -30.14 33.29 -1.15
N ASP A 70 -31.38 33.59 -1.49
CA ASP A 70 -32.14 32.98 -2.60
C ASP A 70 -32.20 31.44 -2.56
N GLY A 71 -32.00 30.83 -1.38
CA GLY A 71 -31.92 29.37 -1.25
C GLY A 71 -30.65 28.74 -1.80
N LYS A 72 -29.68 29.53 -2.26
CA LYS A 72 -28.43 29.06 -2.88
C LYS A 72 -27.25 29.12 -1.90
N MET A 73 -26.43 28.07 -1.92
CA MET A 73 -25.12 28.07 -1.26
C MET A 73 -24.07 28.69 -2.18
N TYR A 74 -23.78 29.97 -2.01
CA TYR A 74 -22.74 30.65 -2.79
C TYR A 74 -21.32 30.24 -2.38
N TYR A 75 -20.39 30.20 -3.33
CA TYR A 75 -18.98 29.85 -3.11
C TYR A 75 -18.34 30.55 -1.91
N ASN A 76 -18.54 31.86 -1.75
CA ASN A 76 -17.96 32.64 -0.65
C ASN A 76 -18.52 32.25 0.73
N ILE A 77 -19.81 31.89 0.80
CA ILE A 77 -20.46 31.39 2.03
C ILE A 77 -19.93 29.99 2.34
N ALA A 78 -19.95 29.09 1.35
CA ALA A 78 -19.43 27.74 1.48
C ALA A 78 -17.97 27.72 1.91
N LYS A 79 -17.12 28.55 1.29
CA LYS A 79 -15.70 28.67 1.60
C LYS A 79 -15.45 29.06 3.05
N ARG A 80 -16.01 30.20 3.48
CA ARG A 80 -15.80 30.68 4.86
C ARG A 80 -16.41 29.72 5.90
N LEU A 81 -17.52 29.06 5.58
CA LEU A 81 -18.14 28.07 6.44
C LEU A 81 -17.28 26.81 6.59
N LEU A 82 -16.87 26.20 5.48
CA LEU A 82 -16.13 24.94 5.47
C LEU A 82 -14.68 25.10 5.90
N ASP A 83 -14.00 26.19 5.53
CA ASP A 83 -12.63 26.46 6.00
C ASP A 83 -12.59 26.52 7.54
N GLU A 84 -13.55 27.22 8.15
CA GLU A 84 -13.62 27.33 9.60
C GLU A 84 -14.00 26.00 10.27
N THR A 85 -15.06 25.36 9.79
CA THR A 85 -15.61 24.15 10.44
C THR A 85 -14.73 22.92 10.22
N LEU A 86 -14.30 22.66 8.98
CA LEU A 86 -13.41 21.53 8.67
C LEU A 86 -11.98 21.79 9.16
N GLY A 87 -11.55 23.05 9.24
CA GLY A 87 -10.28 23.44 9.86
C GLY A 87 -10.23 23.08 11.34
N ARG A 88 -11.24 23.48 12.13
CA ARG A 88 -11.34 23.10 13.55
C ARG A 88 -11.46 21.59 13.75
N ASN A 89 -12.24 20.93 12.89
CA ASN A 89 -12.38 19.48 12.89
C ASN A 89 -11.04 18.78 12.66
N TYR A 90 -10.26 19.28 11.69
CA TYR A 90 -8.90 18.82 11.43
C TYR A 90 -7.98 19.01 12.64
N GLU A 91 -7.99 20.18 13.28
CA GLU A 91 -7.16 20.45 14.46
C GLU A 91 -7.48 19.48 15.61
N LEU A 92 -8.77 19.23 15.85
CA LEU A 92 -9.24 18.33 16.89
C LEU A 92 -8.80 16.88 16.64
N ILE A 93 -9.04 16.36 15.43
CA ILE A 93 -8.71 14.97 15.07
C ILE A 93 -7.18 14.78 14.99
N SER A 94 -6.46 15.69 14.33
CA SER A 94 -5.00 15.59 14.21
C SER A 94 -4.29 15.80 15.55
N GLY A 95 -4.85 16.63 16.44
CA GLY A 95 -4.42 16.79 17.82
C GLY A 95 -4.54 15.49 18.60
N TYR A 96 -5.75 14.92 18.66
CA TYR A 96 -6.02 13.66 19.35
C TYR A 96 -5.19 12.50 18.79
N ALA A 97 -5.10 12.37 17.45
CA ALA A 97 -4.24 11.40 16.78
C ALA A 97 -2.76 11.57 17.17
N GLY A 98 -2.31 12.81 17.30
CA GLY A 98 -0.95 13.14 17.72
C GLY A 98 -0.65 12.68 19.14
N ASP A 99 -1.58 12.87 20.07
CA ASP A 99 -1.45 12.43 21.46
C ASP A 99 -1.43 10.89 21.57
N VAL A 100 -2.30 10.22 20.81
CA VAL A 100 -2.28 8.75 20.70
C VAL A 100 -0.96 8.26 20.11
N GLN A 101 -0.47 8.88 19.03
CA GLN A 101 0.80 8.51 18.42
C GLN A 101 1.98 8.72 19.38
N HIS A 102 1.94 9.76 20.22
CA HIS A 102 2.94 9.99 21.25
C HIS A 102 2.96 8.82 22.25
N ILE A 103 1.80 8.41 22.77
CA ILE A 103 1.68 7.26 23.68
C ILE A 103 2.20 5.98 23.01
N LEU A 104 1.84 5.73 21.76
CA LEU A 104 2.32 4.57 21.01
C LEU A 104 3.85 4.60 20.83
N ASN A 105 4.43 5.77 20.57
CA ASN A 105 5.88 5.93 20.47
C ASN A 105 6.57 5.66 21.82
N GLU A 106 6.03 6.18 22.93
CA GLU A 106 6.55 5.91 24.29
C GLU A 106 6.53 4.40 24.60
N GLN A 107 5.40 3.72 24.34
CA GLN A 107 5.23 2.29 24.56
C GLN A 107 6.22 1.45 23.74
N SER A 108 6.51 1.90 22.52
CA SER A 108 7.48 1.29 21.62
C SER A 108 8.94 1.69 21.87
N LYS A 109 9.19 2.50 22.91
CA LYS A 109 10.51 3.06 23.27
C LYS A 109 11.15 3.84 22.13
N ILE A 110 10.34 4.57 21.39
CA ILE A 110 10.75 5.42 20.26
C ILE A 110 10.73 6.87 20.73
N ASN A 111 11.91 7.45 20.96
CA ASN A 111 12.02 8.85 21.33
C ASN A 111 12.13 9.73 20.07
N VAL A 112 11.00 9.93 19.40
CA VAL A 112 10.90 10.82 18.23
C VAL A 112 9.66 11.70 18.31
N LYS A 113 9.77 12.92 17.77
CA LYS A 113 8.65 13.85 17.70
C LYS A 113 7.60 13.32 16.73
N VAL A 114 6.35 13.32 17.17
CA VAL A 114 5.18 12.99 16.35
C VAL A 114 5.07 13.95 15.17
N GLN A 115 4.82 13.39 13.99
CA GLN A 115 4.55 14.16 12.79
C GLN A 115 3.06 14.43 12.68
N ARG A 116 2.69 15.64 12.24
CA ARG A 116 1.30 16.01 11.93
C ARG A 116 1.22 16.27 10.42
N PRO A 117 0.17 15.79 9.74
CA PRO A 117 -0.02 16.09 8.32
C PRO A 117 -0.29 17.59 8.14
N GLN A 118 -0.36 18.06 6.90
CA GLN A 118 -0.93 19.37 6.60
C GLN A 118 -2.42 19.19 6.30
N LEU A 119 -3.23 20.21 6.58
CA LEU A 119 -4.64 20.24 6.18
C LEU A 119 -4.74 20.10 4.66
N ASN A 120 -5.54 19.14 4.21
CA ASN A 120 -5.78 18.91 2.79
C ASN A 120 -6.80 19.91 2.25
N GLN A 121 -6.32 21.10 1.86
CA GLN A 121 -7.17 22.17 1.35
C GLN A 121 -7.86 21.79 0.04
N ASP A 122 -7.21 21.00 -0.84
CA ASP A 122 -7.80 20.55 -2.10
C ASP A 122 -9.11 19.78 -1.90
N LYS A 123 -9.21 18.97 -0.83
CA LYS A 123 -10.46 18.27 -0.49
C LYS A 123 -11.56 19.23 -0.05
N ILE A 124 -11.22 20.26 0.72
CA ILE A 124 -12.15 21.29 1.18
C ILE A 124 -12.64 22.11 -0.03
N ASP A 125 -11.73 22.55 -0.88
CA ASP A 125 -12.03 23.29 -2.11
C ASP A 125 -12.92 22.48 -3.05
N GLY A 126 -12.71 21.17 -3.16
CA GLY A 126 -13.58 20.26 -3.90
C GLY A 126 -15.03 20.24 -3.38
N LEU A 127 -15.22 20.23 -2.05
CA LEU A 127 -16.55 20.30 -1.44
C LEU A 127 -17.19 21.67 -1.67
N ILE A 128 -16.42 22.75 -1.50
CA ILE A 128 -16.89 24.13 -1.73
C ILE A 128 -17.39 24.30 -3.16
N ASN A 129 -16.59 23.86 -4.15
CA ASN A 129 -16.94 23.96 -5.56
C ASN A 129 -18.22 23.18 -5.90
N ARG A 130 -18.40 22.00 -5.30
CA ARG A 130 -19.61 21.19 -5.53
C ARG A 130 -20.85 21.75 -4.85
N LEU A 131 -20.70 22.44 -3.71
CA LEU A 131 -21.80 23.12 -3.01
C LEU A 131 -22.34 24.33 -3.78
N ASP A 132 -21.47 25.06 -4.50
CA ASP A 132 -21.86 26.23 -5.29
C ASP A 132 -22.46 25.89 -6.67
N SER A 133 -22.34 24.63 -7.10
CA SER A 133 -22.67 24.26 -8.48
C SER A 133 -24.16 24.17 -8.77
N GLU A 134 -25.02 23.99 -7.76
CA GLU A 134 -26.47 23.90 -7.95
C GLU A 134 -27.17 25.23 -7.62
N PRO A 135 -28.29 25.54 -8.28
CA PRO A 135 -29.07 26.74 -7.98
C PRO A 135 -29.77 26.67 -6.61
N VAL A 136 -30.05 25.47 -6.10
CA VAL A 136 -30.76 25.26 -4.83
C VAL A 136 -29.91 24.40 -3.89
N PHE A 137 -29.78 24.84 -2.64
CA PHE A 137 -28.95 24.15 -1.65
C PHE A 137 -29.44 22.73 -1.32
N ASP A 138 -30.74 22.48 -1.35
CA ASP A 138 -31.30 21.15 -1.02
C ASP A 138 -30.79 20.03 -1.96
N ASP A 139 -30.44 20.34 -3.21
CA ASP A 139 -29.87 19.39 -4.18
C ASP A 139 -28.44 18.96 -3.82
N VAL A 140 -27.72 19.78 -3.03
CA VAL A 140 -26.34 19.54 -2.59
C VAL A 140 -26.21 19.32 -1.10
N LYS A 141 -27.29 19.40 -0.33
CA LYS A 141 -27.32 19.25 1.13
C LYS A 141 -26.69 17.95 1.61
N TRP A 142 -26.78 16.88 0.82
CA TRP A 142 -26.18 15.58 1.11
C TRP A 142 -24.64 15.65 1.29
N LEU A 143 -23.97 16.69 0.78
CA LEU A 143 -22.54 16.90 0.96
C LEU A 143 -22.15 17.19 2.41
N PHE A 144 -23.07 17.71 3.22
CA PHE A 144 -22.88 17.86 4.67
C PHE A 144 -23.09 16.56 5.44
N GLY A 145 -23.46 15.47 4.77
CA GLY A 145 -23.59 14.14 5.34
C GLY A 145 -22.27 13.37 5.34
N GLU A 146 -22.31 12.23 4.65
CA GLU A 146 -21.22 11.26 4.52
C GLU A 146 -19.86 11.85 4.07
N PRO A 147 -19.78 12.86 3.18
CA PRO A 147 -18.49 13.43 2.81
C PRO A 147 -17.72 14.09 3.97
N ILE A 148 -18.42 14.66 4.96
CA ILE A 148 -17.81 15.24 6.16
C ILE A 148 -17.18 14.14 7.03
N VAL A 149 -17.86 13.01 7.19
CA VAL A 149 -17.34 11.84 7.92
C VAL A 149 -16.11 11.26 7.21
N ASN A 150 -16.15 11.12 5.89
CA ASN A 150 -14.99 10.66 5.12
C ASN A 150 -13.81 11.62 5.21
N PHE A 151 -14.06 12.93 5.22
CA PHE A 151 -13.01 13.92 5.45
C PHE A 151 -12.34 13.69 6.82
N SER A 152 -13.14 13.56 7.89
CA SER A 152 -12.64 13.26 9.25
C SER A 152 -11.77 12.00 9.29
N GLN A 153 -12.23 10.90 8.70
CA GLN A 153 -11.45 9.65 8.67
C GLN A 153 -10.15 9.80 7.86
N SER A 154 -10.19 10.56 6.77
CA SER A 154 -9.01 10.77 5.94
C SER A 154 -7.89 11.52 6.67
N ILE A 155 -8.22 12.36 7.66
CA ILE A 155 -7.23 13.01 8.53
C ILE A 155 -6.47 11.97 9.36
N VAL A 156 -7.17 10.94 9.85
CA VAL A 156 -6.55 9.83 10.59
C VAL A 156 -5.59 9.06 9.69
N ASP A 157 -6.03 8.73 8.49
CA ASP A 157 -5.20 8.04 7.50
C ASP A 157 -3.94 8.85 7.14
N ASP A 158 -4.09 10.18 6.97
CA ASP A 158 -2.97 11.08 6.71
C ASP A 158 -2.01 11.16 7.90
N CYS A 159 -2.52 11.20 9.14
CA CYS A 159 -1.71 11.10 10.37
C CYS A 159 -0.90 9.80 10.43
N ILE A 160 -1.52 8.66 10.11
CA ILE A 160 -0.84 7.36 10.05
C ILE A 160 0.27 7.41 9.00
N ARG A 161 -0.06 7.90 7.79
CA ARG A 161 0.86 7.93 6.67
C ARG A 161 2.11 8.75 6.97
N VAL A 162 1.98 9.97 7.52
CA VAL A 162 3.15 10.82 7.81
C VAL A 162 4.03 10.26 8.92
N ASN A 163 3.45 9.62 9.93
CA ASN A 163 4.23 9.01 11.02
C ASN A 163 4.88 7.70 10.58
N ALA A 164 4.18 6.87 9.81
CA ALA A 164 4.74 5.65 9.25
C ALA A 164 5.88 5.95 8.26
N ASP A 165 5.72 6.94 7.39
CA ASP A 165 6.77 7.43 6.48
C ASP A 165 7.99 7.94 7.25
N PHE A 166 7.77 8.74 8.29
CA PHE A 166 8.84 9.24 9.13
C PHE A 166 9.60 8.11 9.85
N HIS A 167 8.90 7.12 10.40
CA HIS A 167 9.53 5.96 11.01
C HIS A 167 10.27 5.08 10.00
N ALA A 168 9.71 4.88 8.79
CA ALA A 168 10.37 4.15 7.71
C ALA A 168 11.67 4.84 7.26
N LYS A 169 11.63 6.17 7.07
CA LYS A 169 12.81 7.00 6.77
C LYS A 169 13.86 6.96 7.88
N ALA A 170 13.44 6.78 9.13
CA ALA A 170 14.33 6.56 10.27
C ALA A 170 14.93 5.13 10.33
N GLY A 171 14.70 4.30 9.29
CA GLY A 171 15.25 2.94 9.18
C GLY A 171 14.49 1.90 10.00
N MET A 172 13.26 2.22 10.42
CA MET A 172 12.37 1.27 11.08
C MET A 172 11.52 0.52 10.05
N LYS A 173 10.86 -0.57 10.46
CA LYS A 173 9.88 -1.29 9.64
C LYS A 173 8.48 -1.19 10.25
N PRO A 174 7.80 -0.05 10.07
CA PRO A 174 6.44 0.11 10.56
C PRO A 174 5.49 -0.90 9.92
N THR A 175 4.43 -1.27 10.64
CA THR A 175 3.33 -2.05 10.07
C THR A 175 2.03 -1.30 10.18
N ILE A 176 1.27 -1.34 9.09
CA ILE A 176 -0.08 -0.80 8.99
C ILE A 176 -1.04 -1.97 8.82
N GLU A 177 -2.24 -1.84 9.37
CA GLU A 177 -3.25 -2.89 9.32
C GLU A 177 -4.58 -2.29 8.90
N ARG A 178 -5.18 -2.83 7.85
CA ARG A 178 -6.54 -2.45 7.44
C ARG A 178 -7.51 -3.49 7.95
N ILE A 179 -8.42 -3.08 8.81
CA ILE A 179 -9.43 -3.92 9.42
C ILE A 179 -10.77 -3.64 8.71
N SER A 180 -11.32 -4.68 8.09
CA SER A 180 -12.67 -4.64 7.53
C SER A 180 -13.70 -4.74 8.65
N THR A 181 -14.73 -3.91 8.58
CA THR A 181 -15.89 -4.00 9.49
C THR A 181 -16.95 -4.98 8.96
N GLY A 182 -16.73 -5.61 7.80
CA GLY A 182 -17.69 -6.49 7.13
C GLY A 182 -18.87 -5.76 6.47
N LYS A 183 -18.96 -4.44 6.61
CA LYS A 183 -19.98 -3.58 6.00
C LYS A 183 -19.44 -2.72 4.84
N CYS A 184 -18.22 -2.98 4.39
CA CYS A 184 -17.59 -2.29 3.29
C CYS A 184 -17.69 -3.08 1.98
N CYS A 185 -17.52 -2.42 0.83
CA CYS A 185 -17.55 -3.08 -0.47
C CYS A 185 -16.42 -4.11 -0.67
N ASP A 186 -16.62 -5.07 -1.57
CA ASP A 186 -15.67 -6.15 -1.88
C ASP A 186 -14.27 -5.66 -2.25
N TRP A 187 -14.16 -4.46 -2.83
CA TRP A 187 -12.85 -3.88 -3.12
C TRP A 187 -12.12 -3.46 -1.84
N CYS A 188 -12.82 -2.83 -0.89
CA CYS A 188 -12.24 -2.45 0.41
C CYS A 188 -11.91 -3.68 1.27
N ASP A 189 -12.78 -4.70 1.21
CA ASP A 189 -12.59 -5.95 1.97
C ASP A 189 -11.34 -6.71 1.51
N ARG A 190 -11.07 -6.73 0.19
CA ARG A 190 -9.84 -7.31 -0.38
C ARG A 190 -8.55 -6.61 0.02
N LEU A 191 -8.62 -5.36 0.48
CA LEU A 191 -7.46 -4.61 0.96
C LEU A 191 -7.19 -4.85 2.46
N ALA A 192 -8.12 -5.51 3.16
CA ALA A 192 -7.94 -5.82 4.58
C ALA A 192 -6.75 -6.75 4.80
N GLY A 193 -6.03 -6.53 5.90
CA GLY A 193 -4.82 -7.27 6.22
C GLY A 193 -3.74 -6.37 6.82
N LYS A 194 -2.67 -7.03 7.28
CA LYS A 194 -1.52 -6.39 7.92
C LYS A 194 -0.35 -6.35 6.94
N TYR A 195 0.20 -5.16 6.72
CA TYR A 195 1.26 -4.91 5.74
C TYR A 195 2.46 -4.23 6.39
N ILE A 196 3.65 -4.49 5.85
CA ILE A 196 4.83 -3.66 6.11
C ILE A 196 4.66 -2.37 5.31
N TYR A 197 4.96 -1.23 5.92
CA TYR A 197 4.89 0.05 5.23
C TYR A 197 5.86 0.08 4.03
N HIS A 198 5.36 0.55 2.87
CA HIS A 198 5.92 0.42 1.50
C HIS A 198 5.75 -0.94 0.81
N GLU A 199 5.16 -1.93 1.47
CA GLU A 199 4.81 -3.24 0.87
C GLU A 199 3.28 -3.42 0.77
N GLU A 200 2.49 -2.39 1.10
CA GLU A 200 1.04 -2.43 1.00
C GLU A 200 0.52 -2.39 -0.46
N PRO A 201 -0.69 -2.94 -0.72
CA PRO A 201 -1.28 -2.89 -2.05
C PRO A 201 -1.48 -1.45 -2.55
N PRO A 202 -1.40 -1.21 -3.88
CA PRO A 202 -1.71 0.09 -4.45
C PRO A 202 -3.10 0.58 -3.99
N ASN A 203 -3.20 1.89 -3.71
CA ASN A 203 -4.43 2.54 -3.22
C ASN A 203 -4.89 2.09 -1.82
N PHE A 204 -3.99 1.56 -0.98
CA PHE A 204 -4.29 1.14 0.40
C PHE A 204 -5.05 2.20 1.22
N TYR A 205 -4.71 3.48 1.08
CA TYR A 205 -5.34 4.60 1.79
C TYR A 205 -6.61 5.15 1.13
N ARG A 206 -7.01 4.64 -0.05
CA ARG A 206 -8.23 5.11 -0.71
C ARG A 206 -9.47 4.52 -0.06
N ARG A 207 -10.49 5.36 0.06
CA ARG A 207 -11.83 5.05 0.58
C ARG A 207 -12.88 5.39 -0.48
N HIS A 208 -13.95 4.60 -0.52
CA HIS A 208 -15.19 4.96 -1.19
C HIS A 208 -16.12 5.67 -0.21
N GLN A 209 -17.17 6.33 -0.71
CA GLN A 209 -18.25 6.82 0.15
C GLN A 209 -18.82 5.65 0.99
N HIS A 210 -19.12 5.91 2.27
CA HIS A 210 -19.61 4.93 3.25
C HIS A 210 -18.61 3.83 3.67
N CYS A 211 -17.31 4.01 3.41
CA CYS A 211 -16.30 3.03 3.82
C CYS A 211 -15.90 3.19 5.30
N GLN A 212 -16.40 2.29 6.15
CA GLN A 212 -16.08 2.25 7.59
C GLN A 212 -14.81 1.45 7.94
N CYS A 213 -13.95 1.09 6.99
CA CYS A 213 -12.72 0.35 7.29
C CYS A 213 -11.83 1.13 8.27
N ILE A 214 -11.14 0.41 9.16
CA ILE A 214 -10.22 1.02 10.11
C ILE A 214 -8.80 0.79 9.60
N ILE A 215 -7.99 1.83 9.56
CA ILE A 215 -6.54 1.65 9.38
C ILE A 215 -5.93 1.83 10.77
N ASP A 216 -5.30 0.78 11.26
CA ASP A 216 -4.58 0.78 12.52
C ASP A 216 -3.08 0.82 12.25
N TYR A 217 -2.36 1.45 13.17
CA TYR A 217 -0.94 1.68 13.06
C TYR A 217 -0.25 1.44 14.39
N HIS A 218 0.69 0.51 14.39
CA HIS A 218 1.54 0.25 15.54
C HIS A 218 3.01 0.44 15.16
N PRO A 219 3.70 1.42 15.77
CA PRO A 219 5.13 1.63 15.56
C PRO A 219 5.92 0.57 16.33
N LYS A 220 5.84 -0.71 15.92
CA LYS A 220 6.41 -1.93 16.56
C LYS A 220 7.48 -1.69 17.65
N ASN A 221 8.76 -1.88 17.31
CA ASN A 221 9.89 -1.63 18.20
C ASN A 221 10.78 -0.64 17.46
N GLY A 222 11.38 0.32 18.17
CA GLY A 222 12.32 1.33 17.63
C GLY A 222 13.63 0.81 17.04
N LYS A 223 13.66 -0.43 16.53
CA LYS A 223 14.80 -1.04 15.86
C LYS A 223 15.14 -0.25 14.62
N ARG A 224 16.39 0.18 14.52
CA ARG A 224 16.93 0.91 13.36
C ARG A 224 17.91 0.01 12.62
N GLN A 225 17.84 0.04 11.31
CA GLN A 225 18.90 -0.50 10.48
C GLN A 225 20.02 0.53 10.39
N ASN A 226 21.24 0.15 10.72
CA ASN A 226 22.40 1.01 10.52
C ASN A 226 22.67 1.14 9.02
N SER A 227 22.68 2.36 8.48
CA SER A 227 22.79 2.62 7.03
C SER A 227 24.10 2.14 6.40
N TRP A 228 25.19 2.08 7.17
CA TRP A 228 26.52 1.73 6.66
C TRP A 228 26.80 0.23 6.77
N SER A 229 26.51 -0.36 7.93
CA SER A 229 26.77 -1.79 8.19
C SER A 229 25.62 -2.70 7.77
N LYS A 230 24.44 -2.13 7.46
CA LYS A 230 23.15 -2.82 7.26
C LYS A 230 22.75 -3.73 8.43
N LYS A 231 23.45 -3.66 9.57
CA LYS A 231 23.19 -4.45 10.78
C LYS A 231 22.08 -3.81 11.61
N TRP A 232 21.23 -4.66 12.18
CA TRP A 232 20.15 -4.26 13.08
C TRP A 232 20.65 -4.23 14.54
N SER A 233 20.07 -3.36 15.37
CA SER A 233 20.31 -3.39 16.84
C SER A 233 19.91 -4.78 17.41
N LYS A 234 20.82 -5.45 18.14
CA LYS A 234 20.66 -6.84 18.63
C LYS A 234 19.55 -6.99 19.68
N GLU A 235 18.93 -8.18 19.71
CA GLU A 235 17.70 -8.52 20.45
C GLU A 235 18.00 -9.48 21.62
N THR A 236 17.23 -9.39 22.71
CA THR A 236 17.24 -10.36 23.83
C THR A 236 16.42 -11.61 23.48
N THR A 237 16.83 -12.75 24.02
CA THR A 237 16.39 -14.12 23.73
C THR A 237 14.87 -14.32 23.78
N ASP A 238 14.16 -13.67 24.72
CA ASP A 238 12.69 -13.75 24.90
C ASP A 238 11.85 -13.19 23.74
N VAL A 239 12.40 -12.24 22.97
CA VAL A 239 11.66 -11.64 21.85
C VAL A 239 11.85 -12.46 20.56
N LEU A 240 12.97 -13.19 20.48
CA LEU A 240 13.21 -14.18 19.42
C LEU A 240 12.20 -15.33 19.52
N GLU A 241 11.85 -15.76 20.74
CA GLU A 241 10.83 -16.79 20.97
C GLU A 241 9.42 -16.30 20.65
N ARG A 242 9.05 -15.07 21.02
CA ARG A 242 7.76 -14.47 20.64
C ARG A 242 7.60 -14.26 19.12
N ARG A 243 8.68 -13.96 18.40
CA ARG A 243 8.67 -13.89 16.93
C ARG A 243 8.49 -15.26 16.27
N LYS A 244 9.09 -16.31 16.84
CA LYS A 244 8.81 -17.68 16.42
C LYS A 244 7.33 -17.99 16.64
N GLN A 245 6.76 -17.59 17.78
CA GLN A 245 5.35 -17.80 18.10
C GLN A 245 4.40 -17.08 17.13
N ILE A 246 4.61 -15.79 16.83
CA ILE A 246 3.76 -15.04 15.88
C ILE A 246 3.86 -15.60 14.45
N ASN A 247 5.06 -16.00 14.01
CA ASN A 247 5.21 -16.65 12.71
C ASN A 247 4.55 -18.04 12.68
N ILE A 248 4.47 -18.74 13.81
CA ILE A 248 3.70 -19.99 13.94
C ILE A 248 2.19 -19.67 13.81
N ASP A 249 1.69 -18.65 14.50
CA ASP A 249 0.28 -18.25 14.44
C ASP A 249 -0.16 -17.81 13.02
N ILE A 250 0.69 -17.08 12.29
CA ILE A 250 0.46 -16.70 10.88
C ILE A 250 0.45 -17.95 9.97
N ARG A 251 1.39 -18.88 10.18
CA ARG A 251 1.48 -20.13 9.41
C ARG A 251 0.28 -21.04 9.65
N ASP A 252 -0.26 -21.07 10.87
CA ASP A 252 -1.42 -21.87 11.24
C ASP A 252 -2.72 -21.26 10.73
N ASN A 253 -2.88 -19.93 10.82
CA ASN A 253 -4.06 -19.22 10.28
C ASN A 253 -4.14 -19.30 8.75
N ASN A 254 -3.00 -19.25 8.05
CA ASN A 254 -2.95 -19.33 6.58
C ASN A 254 -2.71 -20.75 6.05
N ARG A 255 -2.61 -21.76 6.93
CA ARG A 255 -2.19 -23.12 6.58
C ARG A 255 -3.00 -23.74 5.45
N LYS A 256 -4.32 -23.53 5.44
CA LYS A 256 -5.22 -24.09 4.41
C LYS A 256 -4.96 -23.46 3.04
N SER A 257 -4.72 -22.15 3.00
CA SER A 257 -4.37 -21.43 1.76
C SER A 257 -2.96 -21.81 1.28
N ASP A 258 -2.00 -21.84 2.20
CA ASP A 258 -0.61 -22.22 1.91
C ASP A 258 -0.51 -23.65 1.39
N ILE A 259 -1.29 -24.59 1.93
CA ILE A 259 -1.34 -25.96 1.42
C ILE A 259 -1.86 -25.98 -0.03
N LYS A 260 -2.89 -25.19 -0.34
CA LYS A 260 -3.45 -25.14 -1.69
C LYS A 260 -2.42 -24.58 -2.68
N GLU A 261 -1.83 -23.44 -2.35
CA GLU A 261 -0.80 -22.81 -3.17
C GLU A 261 0.43 -23.70 -3.32
N TYR A 262 0.92 -24.30 -2.23
CA TYR A 262 2.04 -25.23 -2.27
C TYR A 262 1.76 -26.43 -3.18
N LYS A 263 0.56 -27.01 -3.13
CA LYS A 263 0.16 -28.11 -4.02
C LYS A 263 0.13 -27.68 -5.49
N GLU A 264 -0.34 -26.48 -5.79
CA GLU A 264 -0.32 -25.92 -7.14
C GLU A 264 1.13 -25.74 -7.63
N ILE A 265 2.00 -25.17 -6.79
CA ILE A 265 3.43 -25.01 -7.09
C ILE A 265 4.11 -26.35 -7.32
N VAL A 266 3.86 -27.36 -6.47
CA VAL A 266 4.40 -28.72 -6.63
C VAL A 266 3.89 -29.37 -7.91
N SER A 267 2.62 -29.17 -8.28
CA SER A 267 2.05 -29.67 -9.54
C SER A 267 2.71 -29.07 -10.78
N ILE A 268 3.20 -27.83 -10.69
CA ILE A 268 3.86 -27.12 -11.79
C ILE A 268 5.37 -27.42 -11.84
N LEU A 269 6.06 -27.36 -10.69
CA LEU A 269 7.52 -27.43 -10.61
C LEU A 269 8.08 -28.81 -10.29
N GLY A 270 7.28 -29.73 -9.74
CA GLY A 270 7.73 -31.06 -9.33
C GLY A 270 8.91 -30.99 -8.36
N THR A 271 10.03 -31.61 -8.73
CA THR A 271 11.27 -31.63 -7.94
C THR A 271 11.94 -30.26 -7.77
N LYS A 272 11.56 -29.26 -8.58
CA LYS A 272 12.07 -27.87 -8.49
C LYS A 272 11.29 -27.01 -7.47
N ALA A 273 10.21 -27.53 -6.88
CA ALA A 273 9.43 -26.86 -5.85
C ALA A 273 10.17 -26.85 -4.49
N PRO A 274 9.73 -26.04 -3.50
CA PRO A 274 10.22 -26.16 -2.13
C PRO A 274 10.01 -27.59 -1.61
N ILE A 275 11.00 -28.11 -0.87
CA ILE A 275 11.03 -29.52 -0.44
C ILE A 275 9.87 -29.88 0.50
N SER A 276 9.32 -28.90 1.21
CA SER A 276 8.19 -29.10 2.11
C SER A 276 7.34 -27.85 2.23
N LEU A 277 6.09 -28.03 2.71
CA LEU A 277 5.21 -26.92 3.07
C LEU A 277 5.89 -25.96 4.06
N ALA A 278 6.63 -26.49 5.04
CA ALA A 278 7.35 -25.66 6.00
C ALA A 278 8.43 -24.80 5.34
N LYS A 279 9.17 -25.35 4.37
CA LYS A 279 10.14 -24.57 3.59
C LYS A 279 9.47 -23.55 2.67
N PHE A 280 8.32 -23.89 2.10
CA PHE A 280 7.49 -22.94 1.33
C PHE A 280 7.02 -21.77 2.20
N GLN A 281 6.46 -22.04 3.38
CA GLN A 281 6.03 -21.02 4.33
C GLN A 281 7.20 -20.16 4.84
N ASP A 282 8.37 -20.78 5.07
CA ASP A 282 9.57 -20.05 5.44
C ASP A 282 10.00 -19.07 4.35
N LEU A 283 10.02 -19.51 3.09
CA LEU A 283 10.29 -18.62 1.95
C LEU A 283 9.24 -17.51 1.85
N LYS A 284 7.96 -17.86 1.92
CA LYS A 284 6.84 -16.92 1.76
C LYS A 284 6.83 -15.82 2.83
N TYR A 285 7.10 -16.16 4.09
CA TYR A 285 6.95 -15.22 5.20
C TYR A 285 8.27 -14.64 5.74
N ASN A 286 9.41 -15.29 5.48
CA ASN A 286 10.71 -14.85 5.99
C ASN A 286 11.69 -14.41 4.88
N ASP A 287 11.45 -14.74 3.61
CA ASP A 287 12.35 -14.44 2.48
C ASP A 287 11.58 -14.03 1.21
N VAL A 288 10.93 -12.86 1.29
CA VAL A 288 10.03 -12.32 0.23
C VAL A 288 10.71 -12.27 -1.14
N VAL A 289 12.00 -11.94 -1.21
CA VAL A 289 12.75 -11.87 -2.46
C VAL A 289 12.85 -13.25 -3.12
N ARG A 290 13.15 -14.29 -2.35
CA ARG A 290 13.18 -15.67 -2.89
C ARG A 290 11.79 -16.19 -3.22
N TYR A 291 10.76 -15.76 -2.50
CA TYR A 291 9.37 -16.12 -2.82
C TYR A 291 8.89 -15.48 -4.13
N GLU A 292 9.23 -14.22 -4.43
CA GLU A 292 8.96 -13.61 -5.74
C GLU A 292 9.66 -14.36 -6.87
N ARG A 293 10.93 -14.75 -6.68
CA ARG A 293 11.66 -15.60 -7.64
C ARG A 293 11.00 -16.96 -7.85
N LEU A 294 10.43 -17.55 -6.79
CA LEU A 294 9.66 -18.79 -6.90
C LEU A 294 8.41 -18.58 -7.76
N LYS A 295 7.69 -17.46 -7.62
CA LYS A 295 6.52 -17.14 -8.45
C LYS A 295 6.88 -16.95 -9.92
N ASP A 296 7.98 -16.26 -10.21
CA ASP A 296 8.48 -16.12 -11.59
C ASP A 296 8.79 -17.51 -12.19
N LYS A 297 9.50 -18.36 -11.45
CA LYS A 297 9.78 -19.74 -11.84
C LYS A 297 8.50 -20.54 -12.13
N VAL A 298 7.49 -20.45 -11.25
CA VAL A 298 6.19 -21.10 -11.44
C VAL A 298 5.53 -20.61 -12.73
N PHE A 299 5.53 -19.30 -12.98
CA PHE A 299 4.93 -18.71 -14.18
C PHE A 299 5.58 -19.23 -15.47
N VAL A 300 6.91 -19.24 -15.54
CA VAL A 300 7.64 -19.77 -16.71
C VAL A 300 7.27 -21.23 -16.97
N HIS A 301 7.32 -22.07 -15.93
CA HIS A 301 6.99 -23.49 -16.06
C HIS A 301 5.52 -23.73 -16.40
N GLN A 302 4.60 -22.91 -15.89
CA GLN A 302 3.19 -22.98 -16.22
C GLN A 302 2.94 -22.67 -17.70
N LYS A 303 3.58 -21.63 -18.26
CA LYS A 303 3.46 -21.26 -19.67
C LYS A 303 4.07 -22.29 -20.62
N ILE A 304 5.14 -22.95 -20.20
CA ILE A 304 5.71 -24.07 -20.94
C ILE A 304 4.78 -25.28 -20.88
N LYS A 305 4.26 -25.62 -19.69
CA LYS A 305 3.34 -26.76 -19.49
C LYS A 305 2.03 -26.57 -20.24
N SER A 306 1.52 -25.34 -20.38
CA SER A 306 0.32 -25.04 -21.18
C SER A 306 0.58 -25.03 -22.69
N GLY A 307 1.84 -25.06 -23.14
CA GLY A 307 2.21 -24.97 -24.55
C GLY A 307 2.11 -23.55 -25.13
N GLU A 308 1.89 -22.54 -24.29
CA GLU A 308 1.95 -21.14 -24.70
C GLU A 308 3.39 -20.72 -25.04
N TRP A 309 4.37 -21.26 -24.31
CA TRP A 309 5.79 -21.10 -24.58
C TRP A 309 6.42 -22.43 -25.00
N GLY A 310 7.21 -22.41 -26.06
CA GLY A 310 7.93 -23.57 -26.58
C GLY A 310 9.25 -23.79 -25.86
N THR A 311 9.74 -25.03 -25.92
CA THR A 311 11.01 -25.46 -25.31
C THR A 311 12.18 -25.52 -26.27
N LYS A 312 11.94 -25.23 -27.56
CA LYS A 312 12.96 -25.23 -28.60
C LYS A 312 13.34 -23.81 -28.99
N ILE A 313 14.64 -23.55 -29.06
CA ILE A 313 15.18 -22.33 -29.64
C ILE A 313 14.84 -22.31 -31.13
N ASN A 314 14.33 -21.18 -31.61
CA ASN A 314 14.04 -20.95 -33.01
C ASN A 314 15.34 -20.53 -33.71
N PRO A 315 15.85 -21.32 -34.68
CA PRO A 315 17.11 -21.01 -35.36
C PRO A 315 17.08 -19.63 -36.04
N ASP A 316 16.03 -19.32 -36.81
CA ASP A 316 15.91 -18.06 -37.55
C ASP A 316 15.91 -16.82 -36.65
N LYS A 317 15.37 -16.95 -35.42
CA LYS A 317 15.38 -15.87 -34.43
C LYS A 317 16.66 -15.84 -33.61
N GLN A 318 17.40 -16.95 -33.54
CA GLN A 318 18.69 -17.02 -32.87
C GLN A 318 19.84 -16.53 -33.74
N LEU A 319 19.80 -16.75 -35.07
CA LEU A 319 20.86 -16.35 -36.01
C LEU A 319 21.36 -14.91 -35.81
N PRO A 320 20.48 -13.88 -35.64
CA PRO A 320 20.95 -12.51 -35.44
C PRO A 320 21.70 -12.27 -34.12
N HIS A 321 21.85 -13.30 -33.28
CA HIS A 321 22.46 -13.29 -31.94
C HIS A 321 23.53 -14.38 -31.79
N MET A 322 24.14 -14.86 -32.89
CA MET A 322 25.30 -15.74 -32.88
C MET A 322 26.52 -15.01 -33.47
N GLU A 323 27.71 -15.24 -32.94
CA GLU A 323 28.95 -14.54 -33.29
C GLU A 323 29.21 -14.43 -34.80
N SER A 324 29.02 -15.51 -35.56
CA SER A 324 29.23 -15.55 -37.02
C SER A 324 28.13 -14.87 -37.84
N THR A 325 26.91 -14.74 -37.30
CA THR A 325 25.72 -14.34 -38.06
C THR A 325 24.98 -13.14 -37.47
N HIS A 326 25.53 -12.53 -36.43
CA HIS A 326 24.89 -11.43 -35.73
C HIS A 326 24.66 -10.23 -36.65
N ALA A 327 23.49 -9.60 -36.50
CA ALA A 327 23.22 -8.37 -37.22
C ALA A 327 24.00 -7.22 -36.58
N ASN A 328 24.45 -6.26 -37.39
CA ASN A 328 25.19 -5.10 -36.92
C ASN A 328 24.47 -4.41 -35.75
N GLY A 329 25.20 -4.15 -34.66
CA GLY A 329 24.67 -3.53 -33.43
C GLY A 329 23.88 -4.47 -32.50
N LYS A 330 23.87 -5.79 -32.74
CA LYS A 330 23.23 -6.78 -31.85
C LYS A 330 24.23 -7.55 -31.00
N SER A 331 23.85 -7.81 -29.75
CA SER A 331 24.58 -8.72 -28.87
C SER A 331 24.53 -10.14 -29.42
N TYR A 332 25.61 -10.89 -29.23
CA TYR A 332 25.77 -12.24 -29.78
C TYR A 332 26.41 -13.21 -28.79
N LEU A 333 26.01 -14.49 -28.87
CA LEU A 333 26.63 -15.60 -28.14
C LEU A 333 27.89 -16.06 -28.89
N TYR A 334 28.89 -16.53 -28.15
CA TYR A 334 30.07 -17.17 -28.76
C TYR A 334 29.67 -18.44 -29.53
N GLU A 335 30.39 -18.77 -30.60
CA GLU A 335 30.13 -20.01 -31.38
C GLU A 335 30.25 -21.30 -30.54
N THR A 336 31.02 -21.26 -29.45
CA THR A 336 31.19 -22.38 -28.53
C THR A 336 29.98 -22.60 -27.60
N VAL A 337 29.02 -21.68 -27.59
CA VAL A 337 27.87 -21.70 -26.69
C VAL A 337 26.65 -22.22 -27.42
N ASP A 338 26.13 -23.38 -26.98
CA ASP A 338 24.87 -23.93 -27.48
C ASP A 338 23.65 -23.19 -26.84
N PRO A 339 22.85 -22.45 -27.62
CA PRO A 339 21.68 -21.73 -27.12
C PRO A 339 20.61 -22.67 -26.56
N GLN A 340 20.47 -23.89 -27.12
CA GLN A 340 19.49 -24.85 -26.62
C GLN A 340 19.93 -25.45 -25.29
N ALA A 341 21.22 -25.73 -25.11
CA ALA A 341 21.77 -26.14 -23.81
C ALA A 341 21.59 -25.04 -22.76
N LEU A 342 21.86 -23.77 -23.11
CA LEU A 342 21.59 -22.64 -22.22
C LEU A 342 20.13 -22.56 -21.81
N PHE A 343 19.21 -22.67 -22.78
CA PHE A 343 17.78 -22.68 -22.48
C PHE A 343 17.43 -23.81 -21.51
N ASN A 344 17.84 -25.04 -21.81
CA ASN A 344 17.52 -26.22 -21.01
C ASN A 344 18.05 -26.12 -19.57
N ASN A 345 19.23 -25.55 -19.39
CA ASN A 345 19.87 -25.43 -18.09
C ASN A 345 19.28 -24.32 -17.22
N TYR A 346 18.87 -23.20 -17.82
CA TYR A 346 18.60 -21.97 -17.07
C TYR A 346 17.16 -21.43 -17.18
N HIS A 347 16.32 -21.93 -18.07
CA HIS A 347 14.94 -21.43 -18.16
C HIS A 347 14.19 -21.59 -16.82
N GLY A 348 13.44 -20.56 -16.43
CA GLY A 348 12.75 -20.50 -15.14
C GLY A 348 13.66 -20.30 -13.92
N THR A 349 14.93 -19.99 -14.09
CA THR A 349 15.84 -19.65 -12.97
C THR A 349 16.07 -18.14 -12.82
N GLY A 350 15.69 -17.37 -13.84
CA GLY A 350 15.87 -15.92 -13.91
C GLY A 350 14.73 -15.12 -13.29
N ILE A 351 14.75 -13.82 -13.56
CA ILE A 351 13.74 -12.85 -13.16
C ILE A 351 12.97 -12.42 -14.41
N LEU A 352 11.64 -12.36 -14.33
CA LEU A 352 10.83 -11.87 -15.44
C LEU A 352 10.82 -10.33 -15.48
N GLU A 353 11.10 -9.75 -16.65
CA GLU A 353 10.86 -8.33 -16.88
C GLU A 353 9.37 -8.04 -16.72
N LYS A 354 9.03 -6.93 -16.06
CA LYS A 354 7.65 -6.49 -15.85
C LYS A 354 7.33 -5.30 -16.75
N ASP A 355 6.08 -5.22 -17.22
CA ASP A 355 5.59 -4.06 -17.95
C ASP A 355 5.40 -2.84 -17.03
N ARG A 356 5.00 -1.68 -17.59
CA ARG A 356 4.71 -0.46 -16.82
C ARG A 356 3.59 -0.61 -15.77
N TYR A 357 2.84 -1.71 -15.82
CA TYR A 357 1.76 -2.04 -14.91
C TYR A 357 2.15 -3.15 -13.91
N GLY A 358 3.42 -3.58 -13.90
CA GLY A 358 3.93 -4.62 -13.01
C GLY A 358 3.61 -6.06 -13.43
N ARG A 359 3.08 -6.28 -14.65
CA ARG A 359 2.73 -7.62 -15.15
C ARG A 359 3.96 -8.31 -15.76
N PRO A 360 4.18 -9.61 -15.51
CA PRO A 360 5.29 -10.35 -16.13
C PRO A 360 5.17 -10.34 -17.65
N THR A 361 6.27 -10.01 -18.32
CA THR A 361 6.41 -10.11 -19.77
C THR A 361 6.87 -11.52 -20.15
N ASN A 362 7.15 -11.74 -21.44
CA ASN A 362 7.74 -12.97 -21.96
C ASN A 362 9.28 -12.96 -21.92
N LYS A 363 9.90 -11.98 -21.25
CA LYS A 363 11.35 -11.83 -21.21
C LYS A 363 11.88 -12.21 -19.83
N GLU A 364 12.74 -13.21 -19.80
CA GLU A 364 13.40 -13.69 -18.58
C GLU A 364 14.88 -13.31 -18.62
N ILE A 365 15.38 -12.70 -17.56
CA ILE A 365 16.79 -12.32 -17.40
C ILE A 365 17.46 -13.29 -16.43
N ILE A 366 18.57 -13.87 -16.86
CA ILE A 366 19.37 -14.80 -16.07
C ILE A 366 20.80 -14.28 -16.00
N ASN A 367 21.32 -14.08 -14.79
CA ASN A 367 22.75 -13.81 -14.57
C ASN A 367 23.51 -15.14 -14.54
N LEU A 368 24.68 -15.16 -15.14
CA LEU A 368 25.54 -16.33 -15.30
C LEU A 368 26.88 -16.10 -14.60
N ASP A 369 27.50 -17.19 -14.16
CA ASP A 369 28.78 -17.15 -13.46
C ASP A 369 29.98 -17.01 -14.42
N SER A 370 29.75 -17.11 -15.74
CA SER A 370 30.79 -17.03 -16.76
C SER A 370 30.26 -16.35 -18.03
N PRO A 371 31.12 -15.64 -18.77
CA PRO A 371 30.76 -15.03 -20.04
C PRO A 371 30.24 -16.04 -21.06
N VAL A 372 29.20 -15.66 -21.80
CA VAL A 372 28.62 -16.49 -22.87
C VAL A 372 28.60 -15.80 -24.23
N GLY A 373 29.09 -14.57 -24.32
CA GLY A 373 29.08 -13.78 -25.55
C GLY A 373 29.45 -12.33 -25.30
N VAL A 374 29.05 -11.45 -26.22
CA VAL A 374 29.33 -10.01 -26.19
C VAL A 374 28.05 -9.21 -26.21
N ASN A 375 27.99 -8.19 -25.35
CA ASN A 375 26.91 -7.21 -25.29
C ASN A 375 27.18 -6.06 -26.27
N ALA A 376 26.23 -5.77 -27.17
CA ALA A 376 26.43 -4.73 -28.18
C ALA A 376 26.38 -3.27 -27.66
N SER A 377 25.87 -3.03 -26.45
CA SER A 377 25.76 -1.65 -25.94
C SER A 377 27.12 -1.02 -25.64
N ASP A 378 28.10 -1.83 -25.21
CA ASP A 378 29.43 -1.37 -24.81
C ASP A 378 30.57 -2.31 -25.21
N GLY A 379 30.28 -3.40 -25.93
CA GLY A 379 31.28 -4.37 -26.39
C GLY A 379 31.84 -5.25 -25.27
N THR A 380 31.28 -5.19 -24.07
CA THR A 380 31.75 -5.97 -22.92
C THR A 380 31.23 -7.41 -22.96
N GLU A 381 31.91 -8.29 -22.25
CA GLU A 381 31.47 -9.67 -22.07
C GLU A 381 30.08 -9.76 -21.43
N ALA A 382 29.22 -10.60 -21.99
CA ALA A 382 27.87 -10.83 -21.53
C ALA A 382 27.86 -11.88 -20.41
N LEU A 383 27.70 -11.40 -19.17
CA LEU A 383 27.50 -12.21 -17.96
C LEU A 383 26.01 -12.46 -17.65
N ALA A 384 25.13 -12.16 -18.59
CA ALA A 384 23.72 -12.45 -18.46
C ALA A 384 23.09 -12.76 -19.82
N ILE A 385 21.98 -13.48 -19.78
CA ILE A 385 21.16 -13.77 -20.96
C ILE A 385 19.74 -13.30 -20.74
N LYS A 386 19.10 -12.90 -21.83
CA LYS A 386 17.67 -12.62 -21.90
C LYS A 386 17.01 -13.66 -22.79
N ILE A 387 16.18 -14.51 -22.19
CA ILE A 387 15.35 -15.46 -22.94
C ILE A 387 14.06 -14.75 -23.33
N HIS A 388 13.81 -14.67 -24.63
CA HIS A 388 12.55 -14.18 -25.18
C HIS A 388 11.62 -15.37 -25.42
N HIS A 389 10.75 -15.69 -24.46
CA HIS A 389 9.84 -16.81 -24.55
C HIS A 389 8.73 -16.58 -25.58
N SER A 390 8.37 -17.62 -26.34
CA SER A 390 7.28 -17.61 -27.32
C SER A 390 6.85 -19.03 -27.64
N LYS A 391 5.69 -19.22 -28.26
CA LYS A 391 5.25 -20.55 -28.72
C LYS A 391 6.22 -21.17 -29.74
N SER A 392 6.72 -20.37 -30.68
CA SER A 392 7.54 -20.85 -31.80
C SER A 392 8.76 -19.98 -32.12
N ARG A 393 8.95 -18.85 -31.42
CA ARG A 393 9.99 -17.85 -31.70
C ARG A 393 10.98 -17.65 -30.55
N THR A 394 11.09 -18.64 -29.66
CA THR A 394 11.97 -18.55 -28.49
C THR A 394 13.43 -18.38 -28.94
N HIS A 395 14.12 -17.37 -28.40
CA HIS A 395 15.54 -17.11 -28.69
C HIS A 395 16.19 -16.41 -27.50
N ILE A 396 17.52 -16.39 -27.48
CA ILE A 396 18.35 -15.87 -26.40
C ILE A 396 19.16 -14.70 -26.92
N VAL A 397 19.16 -13.62 -26.15
CA VAL A 397 19.97 -12.42 -26.39
C VAL A 397 20.93 -12.23 -25.21
N PRO A 398 22.24 -12.31 -25.41
CA PRO A 398 23.20 -11.97 -24.36
C PRO A 398 23.11 -10.48 -24.00
N LYS A 399 23.29 -10.17 -22.72
CA LYS A 399 23.27 -8.81 -22.19
C LYS A 399 24.36 -8.65 -21.14
N LYS A 400 24.69 -7.39 -20.84
CA LYS A 400 25.52 -7.05 -19.68
C LYS A 400 24.87 -7.59 -18.40
N GLY A 401 25.66 -8.26 -17.57
CA GLY A 401 25.21 -8.70 -16.24
C GLY A 401 24.93 -7.50 -15.33
N ASP A 402 24.01 -7.67 -14.38
CA ASP A 402 23.83 -6.70 -13.32
C ASP A 402 24.97 -6.93 -12.30
N GLN A 403 25.91 -5.98 -12.18
CA GLN A 403 26.97 -6.02 -11.14
C GLN A 403 26.42 -5.66 -9.76
#